data_AF-A0A6G2VK53-F1
#
_entry.id   AF-A0A6G2VK53-F1
#
_cell.length_a   1.000
_cell.length_b   1.000
_cell.length_c   1.000
_cell.angle_alpha   90.00
_cell.angle_beta   90.00
_cell.angle_gamma   90.00
#
_symmetry.space_group_name_H-M   'P 1'
#
loop_
_entity.id
_entity.type
_entity.pdbx_description
1 polymer ?
#
loop_
_entity_poly.entity_id
_entity_poly.type
_entity_poly.pdbx_seq_one_letter_code
_entity_poly.pdbx_strand_id
1 'polypeptide(L)'
;MEHSGRSPDGPGKRLITDDRLRKELALCREYRIPHSQFLGAGTGTWSERDRAKALAYEEYMRAVCPQCGTRESEWSDENGNYTEAYVAISHKCFGCEEIAGKQAEIPDGKAGAGMKVLLLPASVHAAQQVLEELGAR
;
A
#
# COMPACT_ATOMS: atom_id res chain seq x y z
N MET A 1 35.94 29.50 -16.69
CA MET A 1 35.18 28.25 -16.90
C MET A 1 34.66 27.83 -15.55
N GLU A 2 33.42 28.20 -15.27
CA GLU A 2 32.79 28.06 -13.96
C GLU A 2 32.43 26.58 -13.72
N HIS A 3 32.93 26.03 -12.61
CA HIS A 3 32.50 24.73 -12.10
C HIS A 3 31.06 24.84 -11.61
N SER A 4 30.11 24.39 -12.42
CA SER A 4 28.71 24.28 -12.04
C SER A 4 28.56 23.20 -10.96
N GLY A 5 28.29 23.64 -9.73
CA GLY A 5 28.17 22.80 -8.54
C GLY A 5 26.97 21.87 -8.63
N ARG A 6 27.23 20.58 -8.93
CA ARG A 6 26.24 19.52 -8.73
C ARG A 6 26.11 19.27 -7.24
N SER A 7 25.07 19.83 -6.63
CA SER A 7 24.77 19.62 -5.21
C SER A 7 24.64 18.10 -4.92
N PRO A 8 25.26 17.57 -3.87
CA PRO A 8 25.30 16.12 -3.58
C PRO A 8 23.91 15.52 -3.28
N ASP A 9 22.90 16.36 -3.05
CA ASP A 9 21.50 16.04 -2.79
C ASP A 9 20.62 16.14 -4.05
N GLY A 10 20.93 15.34 -5.07
CA GLY A 10 20.05 15.21 -6.23
C GLY A 10 18.64 14.75 -5.80
N PRO A 11 17.57 15.19 -6.51
CA PRO A 11 16.19 14.89 -6.14
C PRO A 11 15.88 13.38 -5.99
N GLY A 12 16.63 12.52 -6.69
CA GLY A 12 16.52 11.07 -6.56
C GLY A 12 17.01 10.50 -5.22
N LYS A 13 18.05 11.08 -4.59
CA LYS A 13 18.57 10.57 -3.31
C LYS A 13 17.59 10.80 -2.16
N ARG A 14 16.87 11.92 -2.18
CA ARG A 14 15.84 12.22 -1.17
C ARG A 14 14.66 11.26 -1.22
N LEU A 15 14.26 10.78 -2.41
CA LEU A 15 13.17 9.80 -2.52
C LEU A 15 13.52 8.46 -1.87
N ILE A 16 14.80 8.08 -1.85
CA ILE A 16 15.25 6.82 -1.26
C ILE A 16 15.20 6.89 0.27
N THR A 17 15.50 8.04 0.87
CA THR A 17 15.60 8.20 2.32
C THR A 17 14.35 8.77 2.99
N ASP A 18 13.50 9.49 2.26
CA ASP A 18 12.32 10.20 2.80
C ASP A 18 11.02 9.41 2.54
N ASP A 19 10.60 8.59 3.52
CA ASP A 19 9.38 7.78 3.44
C ASP A 19 8.11 8.61 3.32
N ARG A 20 8.07 9.75 4.01
CA ARG A 20 6.92 10.66 3.95
C ARG A 20 6.76 11.19 2.53
N LEU A 21 7.84 11.72 1.95
CA LEU A 21 7.80 12.25 0.58
C LEU A 21 7.37 11.18 -0.43
N ARG A 22 7.78 9.91 -0.26
CA ARG A 22 7.29 8.82 -1.12
C ARG A 22 5.79 8.61 -1.00
N LYS A 23 5.27 8.55 0.23
CA LYS A 23 3.82 8.39 0.48
C LYS A 23 3.01 9.56 -0.09
N GLU A 24 3.49 10.78 0.07
CA GLU A 24 2.87 11.98 -0.51
C GLU A 24 2.81 11.88 -2.05
N LEU A 25 3.92 11.51 -2.69
CA LEU A 25 3.98 11.37 -4.15
C LEU A 25 3.16 10.18 -4.68
N ALA A 26 3.04 9.10 -3.93
CA ALA A 26 2.15 7.98 -4.25
C ALA A 26 0.69 8.45 -4.35
N LEU A 27 0.22 9.23 -3.37
CA LEU A 27 -1.11 9.82 -3.37
C LEU A 27 -1.27 10.85 -4.50
N CYS A 28 -0.26 11.70 -4.72
CA CYS A 28 -0.29 12.67 -5.82
C CYS A 28 -0.43 11.99 -7.19
N ARG A 29 0.23 10.85 -7.39
CA ARG A 29 0.11 10.04 -8.61
C ARG A 29 -1.28 9.44 -8.77
N GLU A 30 -1.83 8.86 -7.69
CA GLU A 30 -3.17 8.27 -7.69
C GLU A 30 -4.24 9.31 -8.04
N TYR A 31 -4.19 10.48 -7.40
CA TYR A 31 -5.12 11.57 -7.62
C TYR A 31 -4.80 12.46 -8.82
N ARG A 32 -3.65 12.22 -9.48
CA ARG A 32 -3.15 13.00 -10.64
C ARG A 32 -3.03 14.50 -10.37
N ILE A 33 -2.51 14.86 -9.20
CA ILE A 33 -2.31 16.25 -8.76
C ILE A 33 -0.82 16.59 -8.55
N PRO A 34 -0.40 17.86 -8.68
CA PRO A 34 0.95 18.27 -8.33
C PRO A 34 1.17 18.21 -6.82
N HIS A 35 2.41 17.91 -6.39
CA HIS A 35 2.74 17.80 -4.96
C HIS A 35 2.52 19.12 -4.21
N SER A 36 2.78 20.26 -4.84
CA SER A 36 2.43 21.58 -4.31
C SER A 36 0.95 21.69 -3.91
N GLN A 37 0.03 21.29 -4.80
CA GLN A 37 -1.42 21.25 -4.50
C GLN A 37 -1.75 20.28 -3.37
N PHE A 38 -1.13 19.11 -3.31
CA PHE A 38 -1.31 18.17 -2.20
C PHE A 38 -0.95 18.79 -0.84
N LEU A 39 0.10 19.63 -0.79
CA LEU A 39 0.49 20.36 0.41
C LEU A 39 -0.39 21.58 0.73
N GLY A 40 -1.47 21.80 -0.04
CA GLY A 40 -2.32 22.99 0.09
C GLY A 40 -1.64 24.28 -0.40
N ALA A 41 -0.54 24.17 -1.13
CA ALA A 41 0.24 25.31 -1.61
C ALA A 41 0.33 25.28 -3.14
N GLY A 42 -0.47 26.07 -3.85
CA GLY A 42 -0.32 26.17 -5.30
C GLY A 42 -1.56 26.69 -6.00
N THR A 43 -1.42 26.90 -7.31
CA THR A 43 -2.47 27.40 -8.22
C THR A 43 -3.16 26.28 -9.00
N GLY A 44 -2.86 25.01 -8.69
CA GLY A 44 -3.28 23.84 -9.49
C GLY A 44 -2.45 23.61 -10.75
N THR A 45 -1.47 24.47 -11.04
CA THR A 45 -0.54 24.29 -12.17
C THR A 45 0.70 23.51 -11.75
N TRP A 46 1.23 22.68 -12.65
CA TRP A 46 2.47 21.94 -12.42
C TRP A 46 3.69 22.86 -12.46
N SER A 47 4.27 23.16 -11.28
CA SER A 47 5.55 23.86 -11.20
C SER A 47 6.70 22.99 -11.74
N GLU A 48 7.84 23.60 -12.04
CA GLU A 48 9.06 22.85 -12.41
C GLU A 48 9.45 21.83 -11.34
N ARG A 49 9.35 22.24 -10.07
CA ARG A 49 9.64 21.36 -8.92
C ARG A 49 8.66 20.18 -8.83
N ASP A 50 7.38 20.38 -9.14
CA ASP A 50 6.39 19.30 -9.12
C ASP A 50 6.67 18.30 -10.24
N ARG A 51 6.98 18.78 -11.45
CA ARG A 51 7.36 17.91 -12.57
C ARG A 51 8.63 17.12 -12.26
N ALA A 52 9.65 17.76 -11.68
CA ALA A 52 10.88 17.09 -11.29
C ALA A 52 10.63 15.97 -10.27
N LYS A 53 9.79 16.21 -9.26
CA LYS A 53 9.40 15.18 -8.28
C LYS A 53 8.62 14.03 -8.93
N ALA A 54 7.66 14.33 -9.79
CA ALA A 54 6.86 13.30 -10.46
C ALA A 54 7.72 12.41 -11.36
N LEU A 55 8.62 12.99 -12.17
CA LEU A 55 9.56 12.22 -12.98
C LEU A 55 10.51 11.38 -12.13
N ALA A 56 11.04 11.95 -11.04
CA ALA A 56 11.91 11.22 -10.13
C ALA A 56 11.17 10.06 -9.41
N TYR A 57 9.88 10.25 -9.09
CA TYR A 57 9.05 9.21 -8.51
C TYR A 57 8.73 8.09 -9.52
N GLU A 58 8.47 8.43 -10.78
CA GLU A 58 8.28 7.39 -11.81
C GLU A 58 9.57 6.59 -12.06
N GLU A 59 10.73 7.23 -12.03
CA GLU A 59 12.01 6.50 -12.12
C GLU A 59 12.22 5.59 -10.90
N TYR A 60 11.87 6.07 -9.70
CA TYR A 60 11.87 5.23 -8.49
C TYR A 60 10.95 4.00 -8.67
N MET A 61 9.72 4.19 -9.19
CA MET A 61 8.76 3.11 -9.37
C MET A 61 9.23 2.05 -10.37
N ARG A 62 9.99 2.43 -11.40
CA ARG A 62 10.59 1.48 -12.34
C ARG A 62 11.64 0.57 -11.70
N ALA A 63 12.33 1.06 -10.67
CA ALA A 63 13.31 0.27 -9.93
C ALA A 63 12.68 -0.66 -8.87
N VAL A 64 11.40 -0.46 -8.54
CA VAL A 64 10.66 -1.27 -7.57
C VAL A 64 10.08 -2.50 -8.26
N CYS A 65 10.35 -3.69 -7.71
CA CYS A 65 9.73 -4.91 -8.18
C CYS A 65 8.20 -4.86 -7.97
N PRO A 66 7.37 -5.05 -9.01
CA PRO A 66 5.91 -4.98 -8.88
C PRO A 66 5.31 -6.14 -8.08
N GLN A 67 6.07 -7.22 -7.85
CA GLN A 67 5.61 -8.38 -7.10
C GLN A 67 5.88 -8.23 -5.58
N CYS A 68 7.12 -7.91 -5.19
CA CYS A 68 7.52 -7.89 -3.78
C CYS A 68 7.72 -6.48 -3.20
N GLY A 69 7.73 -5.43 -4.04
CA GLY A 69 7.89 -4.05 -3.59
C GLY A 69 9.31 -3.63 -3.21
N THR A 70 10.30 -4.53 -3.26
CA THR A 70 11.71 -4.22 -3.00
C THR A 70 12.41 -3.72 -4.26
N ARG A 71 13.45 -2.90 -4.09
CA ARG A 71 14.40 -2.52 -5.17
C ARG A 71 15.65 -3.38 -5.12
N GLU A 72 16.34 -3.49 -6.25
CA GLU A 72 17.63 -4.22 -6.36
C GLU A 72 18.66 -3.71 -5.34
N SER A 73 18.75 -2.39 -5.18
CA SER A 73 19.68 -1.75 -4.25
C SER A 73 19.44 -2.11 -2.78
N GLU A 74 18.26 -2.63 -2.43
CA GLU A 74 17.98 -3.07 -1.06
C GLU A 74 18.57 -4.45 -0.78
N TRP A 75 18.86 -5.24 -1.82
CA TRP A 75 19.50 -6.55 -1.73
C TRP A 75 21.02 -6.47 -1.84
N SER A 76 21.60 -5.26 -1.84
CA SER A 76 23.05 -5.05 -1.92
C SER A 76 23.55 -4.13 -0.81
N ASP A 77 24.74 -4.43 -0.26
CA ASP A 77 25.44 -3.55 0.67
C ASP A 77 26.10 -2.34 -0.04
N GLU A 78 26.79 -1.48 0.72
CA GLU A 78 27.48 -0.31 0.16
C GLU A 78 28.61 -0.67 -0.83
N ASN A 79 29.09 -1.92 -0.80
CA ASN A 79 30.12 -2.44 -1.71
C ASN A 79 29.51 -3.17 -2.91
N GLY A 80 28.17 -3.24 -3.01
CA GLY A 80 27.47 -3.95 -4.07
C GLY A 80 27.40 -5.47 -3.89
N ASN A 81 27.74 -5.99 -2.70
CA ASN A 81 27.60 -7.41 -2.41
C ASN A 81 26.18 -7.73 -1.96
N TYR A 82 25.69 -8.92 -2.31
CA TYR A 82 24.38 -9.39 -1.85
C TYR A 82 24.25 -9.33 -0.33
N THR A 83 23.10 -8.85 0.15
CA THR A 83 22.73 -8.86 1.57
C THR A 83 21.33 -9.43 1.77
N GLU A 84 21.17 -10.17 2.87
CA GLU A 84 19.89 -10.75 3.29
C GLU A 84 19.01 -9.67 3.96
N ALA A 85 18.51 -8.72 3.17
CA ALA A 85 17.71 -7.60 3.67
C ALA A 85 16.31 -8.00 4.16
N TYR A 86 15.74 -9.07 3.60
CA TYR A 86 14.38 -9.52 3.88
C TYR A 86 14.31 -11.05 3.93
N VAL A 87 13.41 -11.58 4.79
CA VAL A 87 13.10 -13.00 4.89
C VAL A 87 11.67 -13.24 4.43
N ALA A 88 11.48 -14.19 3.52
CA ALA A 88 10.14 -14.62 3.10
C ALA A 88 9.50 -15.47 4.20
N ILE A 89 8.32 -15.05 4.69
CA ILE A 89 7.52 -15.80 5.66
C ILE A 89 6.16 -16.17 5.09
N SER A 90 5.59 -17.29 5.53
CA SER A 90 4.19 -17.60 5.30
C SER A 90 3.32 -16.89 6.33
N HIS A 91 2.32 -16.14 5.87
CA HIS A 91 1.35 -15.48 6.73
C HIS A 91 -0.05 -16.05 6.51
N LYS A 92 -0.74 -16.39 7.60
CA LYS A 92 -2.11 -16.87 7.59
C LYS A 92 -3.07 -15.77 8.06
N CYS A 93 -4.02 -15.40 7.21
CA CYS A 93 -5.09 -14.50 7.60
C CYS A 93 -6.22 -15.30 8.29
N PHE A 94 -6.36 -15.14 9.61
CA PHE A 94 -7.40 -15.83 10.38
C PHE A 94 -8.82 -15.52 9.88
N GLY A 95 -9.11 -14.29 9.47
CA GLY A 95 -10.42 -13.94 8.90
C GLY A 95 -10.72 -14.71 7.61
N CYS A 96 -9.73 -14.85 6.72
CA CYS A 96 -9.91 -15.64 5.50
C CYS A 96 -10.03 -17.14 5.79
N GLU A 97 -9.35 -17.64 6.82
CA GLU A 97 -9.53 -19.02 7.29
C GLU A 97 -10.97 -19.26 7.78
N GLU A 98 -11.50 -18.39 8.66
CA GLU A 98 -12.88 -18.50 9.17
C GLU A 98 -13.90 -18.43 8.03
N ILE A 99 -13.69 -17.52 7.06
CA ILE A 99 -14.54 -17.44 5.86
C ILE A 99 -14.49 -18.74 5.08
N ALA A 100 -13.30 -19.30 4.83
CA ALA A 100 -13.14 -20.54 4.07
C ALA A 100 -13.80 -21.71 4.80
N GLY A 101 -13.61 -21.81 6.11
CA GLY A 101 -14.26 -22.83 6.95
C GLY A 101 -15.79 -22.74 6.86
N LYS A 102 -16.35 -21.55 7.06
CA LYS A 102 -17.80 -21.35 6.99
C LYS A 102 -18.36 -21.54 5.57
N GLN A 103 -17.58 -21.19 4.55
CA GLN A 103 -17.97 -21.35 3.15
C GLN A 103 -18.07 -22.82 2.76
N ALA A 104 -17.24 -23.68 3.38
CA ALA A 104 -17.31 -25.13 3.20
C ALA A 104 -18.57 -25.77 3.81
N GLU A 105 -19.26 -25.09 4.73
CA GLU A 105 -20.54 -25.54 5.28
C GLU A 105 -21.74 -25.22 4.39
N ILE A 106 -21.58 -24.35 3.38
CA ILE A 106 -22.68 -23.98 2.48
C ILE A 106 -22.99 -25.16 1.55
N PRO A 107 -24.25 -25.66 1.50
CA PRO A 107 -24.61 -26.78 0.65
C PRO A 107 -24.45 -26.49 -0.84
N ASP A 108 -24.12 -27.52 -1.62
CA ASP A 108 -24.06 -27.40 -3.08
C ASP A 108 -25.45 -27.26 -3.73
N GLY A 109 -25.44 -26.81 -4.99
CA GLY A 109 -26.63 -26.75 -5.84
C GLY A 109 -27.61 -25.66 -5.43
N LYS A 110 -28.91 -25.92 -5.64
CA LYS A 110 -29.96 -24.91 -5.39
C LYS A 110 -30.09 -24.51 -3.92
N ALA A 111 -29.71 -25.39 -2.98
CA ALA A 111 -29.83 -25.13 -1.55
C ALA A 111 -28.85 -24.04 -1.06
N GLY A 112 -27.63 -23.98 -1.61
CA GLY A 112 -26.68 -22.91 -1.36
C GLY A 112 -26.77 -21.73 -2.32
N ALA A 113 -27.68 -21.75 -3.29
CA ALA A 113 -27.78 -20.71 -4.29
C ALA A 113 -28.11 -19.36 -3.63
N GLY A 114 -27.21 -18.39 -3.78
CA GLY A 114 -27.33 -17.05 -3.19
C GLY A 114 -26.78 -16.91 -1.78
N MET A 115 -26.35 -17.99 -1.13
CA MET A 115 -25.69 -17.90 0.18
C MET A 115 -24.29 -17.30 0.05
N LYS A 116 -23.92 -16.46 1.01
CA LYS A 116 -22.61 -15.80 1.13
C LYS A 116 -22.17 -15.80 2.58
N VAL A 117 -20.88 -16.00 2.81
CA VAL A 117 -20.28 -15.85 4.14
C VAL A 117 -19.89 -14.40 4.37
N LEU A 118 -20.23 -13.88 5.54
CA LEU A 118 -19.86 -12.56 6.02
C LEU A 118 -19.23 -12.71 7.41
N LEU A 119 -18.28 -11.82 7.74
CA LEU A 119 -17.75 -11.71 9.08
C LEU A 119 -18.50 -10.60 9.82
N LEU A 120 -19.09 -10.94 10.95
CA LEU A 120 -19.72 -10.00 11.88
C LEU A 120 -18.81 -9.80 13.09
N PRO A 121 -18.63 -8.56 13.61
CA PRO A 121 -17.96 -8.36 14.87
C PRO A 121 -18.64 -9.15 15.99
N ALA A 122 -17.85 -9.82 16.84
CA ALA A 122 -18.37 -10.71 17.88
C ALA A 122 -19.37 -10.00 18.83
N SER A 123 -19.12 -8.73 19.15
CA SER A 123 -20.04 -7.92 19.97
C SER A 123 -21.39 -7.69 19.31
N VAL A 124 -21.42 -7.51 17.99
CA VAL A 124 -22.67 -7.33 17.23
C VAL A 124 -23.44 -8.63 17.18
N HIS A 125 -22.77 -9.75 16.89
CA HIS A 125 -23.41 -11.08 16.89
C HIS A 125 -24.01 -11.41 18.27
N ALA A 126 -23.27 -11.18 19.35
CA ALA A 126 -23.76 -11.41 20.72
C ALA A 126 -24.99 -10.55 21.04
N ALA A 127 -25.01 -9.28 20.64
CA ALA A 127 -26.15 -8.40 20.84
C ALA A 127 -27.39 -8.89 20.05
N GLN A 128 -27.20 -9.36 18.81
CA GLN A 128 -28.28 -9.92 18.00
C GLN A 128 -28.90 -11.17 18.66
N GLN A 129 -28.07 -12.08 19.18
CA GLN A 129 -28.55 -13.27 19.88
C GLN A 129 -29.40 -12.91 21.11
N VAL A 130 -28.95 -11.94 21.92
CA VAL A 130 -29.72 -11.47 23.08
C VAL A 130 -31.07 -10.87 22.64
N LEU A 131 -31.09 -10.08 21.56
CA LEU A 131 -32.33 -9.50 21.05
C LEU A 131 -33.30 -10.58 20.54
N GLU A 132 -32.81 -11.61 19.85
CA GLU A 132 -33.62 -12.74 19.41
C GLU A 132 -34.22 -13.52 20.59
N GLU A 133 -33.42 -13.80 21.63
CA GLU A 133 -33.88 -14.49 22.84
C GLU A 133 -34.95 -13.71 23.61
N LEU A 134 -34.83 -12.38 23.63
CA LEU A 134 -35.81 -11.50 24.29
C LEU A 134 -37.09 -11.32 23.46
N GLY A 135 -37.00 -11.38 22.12
CA GLY A 135 -38.15 -11.27 21.22
C GLY A 135 -38.89 -12.58 20.95
N ALA A 136 -38.28 -13.73 21.25
CA ALA A 136 -38.91 -15.06 21.17
C ALA A 136 -39.73 -15.44 22.41
N ARG A 137 -39.90 -14.51 23.36
CA ARG A 137 -40.77 -14.60 24.55
C ARG A 137 -42.00 -13.71 24.40
#